data_AF-A0A1E4AGN9-F1
#
_entry.id   AF-A0A1E4AGN9-F1
#
_cell.length_a   1.000
_cell.length_b   1.000
_cell.length_c   1.000
_cell.angle_alpha   90.00
_cell.angle_beta   90.00
_cell.angle_gamma   90.00
#
_symmetry.space_group_name_H-M   'P 1'
#
loop_
_entity.id
_entity.type
_entity.pdbx_description
1 polymer ?
#
loop_
_entity_poly.entity_id
_entity_poly.type
_entity_poly.pdbx_seq_one_letter_code
_entity_poly.pdbx_strand_id
1 'polypeptide(L)'
;MKGIFITAFLFAGLHAVTQESVLLNREFWTGKPDVATVKAELAKGFDFKSLAGTADPILLAINNDAPTKVIRLLTDQPGVDLKRTLMEGRIYLHVAAHKHNAPITDYLLAKGSDMYFLDANKYKCMIQLNAYTGPASYIVVSLINKNDEYEKTLYVMGDDKKWYPDLKAWHSAYQKKPVNIDAITGASVAGGDRAVVILDIDRSRINAGYKIRFESAVEHQPYYHKDAEIPLTTEGLSAKTEGKGFIGDFRYVQGTVQQELPGFFHFQIVGILKDSLAE
;
A
#
# COMPACT_ATOMS: atom_id res chain seq x y z
N MET A 1 -52.24 -30.50 58.11
CA MET A 1 -51.26 -29.40 58.17
C MET A 1 -50.58 -29.28 56.81
N LYS A 2 -50.74 -28.10 56.18
CA LYS A 2 -49.95 -27.49 55.08
C LYS A 2 -49.46 -28.40 53.95
N GLY A 3 -50.22 -28.46 52.86
CA GLY A 3 -49.70 -28.85 51.54
C GLY A 3 -48.95 -27.68 50.91
N ILE A 4 -47.69 -27.88 50.54
CA ILE A 4 -46.83 -26.88 49.90
C ILE A 4 -46.98 -27.03 48.38
N PHE A 5 -47.49 -26.01 47.70
CA PHE A 5 -47.39 -25.88 46.25
C PHE A 5 -46.00 -25.29 45.93
N ILE A 6 -45.16 -26.05 45.23
CA ILE A 6 -43.91 -25.54 44.63
C ILE A 6 -44.15 -25.37 43.14
N THR A 7 -44.50 -24.17 42.72
CA THR A 7 -44.35 -23.71 41.34
C THR A 7 -42.90 -23.21 41.18
N ALA A 8 -42.04 -24.02 40.57
CA ALA A 8 -40.71 -23.58 40.16
C ALA A 8 -40.76 -23.19 38.68
N PHE A 9 -40.66 -21.88 38.46
CA PHE A 9 -40.52 -21.20 37.18
C PHE A 9 -39.27 -21.73 36.44
N LEU A 10 -39.47 -22.34 35.27
CA LEU A 10 -38.38 -22.69 34.37
C LEU A 10 -37.97 -21.43 33.60
N PHE A 11 -36.99 -20.68 34.11
CA PHE A 11 -36.38 -19.58 33.38
C PHE A 11 -35.39 -20.17 32.36
N ALA A 12 -35.90 -20.53 31.18
CA ALA A 12 -35.05 -20.85 30.05
C ALA A 12 -34.41 -19.54 29.55
N GLY A 13 -33.23 -19.22 30.08
CA GLY A 13 -32.40 -18.13 29.58
C GLY A 13 -32.02 -18.43 28.13
N LEU A 14 -32.70 -17.78 27.19
CA LEU A 14 -32.33 -17.74 25.78
C LEU A 14 -31.00 -16.96 25.68
N HIS A 15 -29.89 -17.68 25.82
CA HIS A 15 -28.60 -17.13 25.45
C HIS A 15 -28.59 -17.08 23.93
N ALA A 16 -28.93 -15.92 23.38
CA ALA A 16 -28.67 -15.63 21.98
C ALA A 16 -27.15 -15.65 21.79
N VAL A 17 -26.59 -16.82 21.47
CA VAL A 17 -25.27 -16.89 20.86
C VAL A 17 -25.43 -16.12 19.55
N THR A 18 -24.84 -14.94 19.47
CA THR A 18 -24.74 -14.18 18.23
C THR A 18 -23.96 -15.03 17.24
N GLN A 19 -24.66 -15.73 16.37
CA GLN A 19 -24.03 -16.50 15.31
C GLN A 19 -23.32 -15.53 14.38
N GLU A 20 -22.03 -15.77 14.15
CA GLU A 20 -21.25 -14.99 13.19
C GLU A 20 -21.91 -15.08 11.80
N SER A 21 -22.02 -13.95 11.12
CA SER A 21 -22.67 -13.89 9.81
C SER A 21 -21.96 -14.84 8.83
N VAL A 22 -22.74 -15.65 8.11
CA VAL A 22 -22.20 -16.55 7.07
C VAL A 22 -21.49 -15.78 5.95
N LEU A 23 -21.77 -14.48 5.80
CA LEU A 23 -21.06 -13.61 4.86
C LEU A 23 -19.57 -13.44 5.21
N LEU A 24 -19.18 -13.66 6.47
CA LEU A 24 -17.79 -13.65 6.92
C LEU A 24 -17.11 -15.02 6.82
N ASN A 25 -17.86 -16.07 6.49
CA ASN A 25 -17.34 -17.41 6.33
C ASN A 25 -16.79 -17.61 4.90
N ARG A 26 -15.58 -18.18 4.78
CA ARG A 26 -14.94 -18.38 3.48
C ARG A 26 -15.63 -19.46 2.65
N GLU A 27 -16.05 -20.56 3.26
CA GLU A 27 -16.71 -21.69 2.60
C GLU A 27 -18.00 -21.25 1.91
N PHE A 28 -18.76 -20.32 2.51
CA PHE A 28 -19.94 -19.71 1.88
C PHE A 28 -19.62 -19.15 0.48
N TRP A 29 -18.51 -18.44 0.34
CA TRP A 29 -18.10 -17.84 -0.95
C TRP A 29 -17.52 -18.85 -1.94
N THR A 30 -16.94 -19.96 -1.47
CA THR A 30 -16.50 -21.04 -2.37
C THR A 30 -17.67 -21.69 -3.11
N GLY A 31 -18.87 -21.69 -2.49
CA GLY A 31 -20.10 -22.15 -3.11
C GLY A 31 -20.68 -21.23 -4.19
N LYS A 32 -20.05 -20.06 -4.44
CA LYS A 32 -20.48 -19.03 -5.41
C LYS A 32 -21.99 -18.72 -5.31
N PRO A 33 -22.46 -18.25 -4.14
CA PRO A 33 -23.87 -18.01 -3.88
C PRO A 33 -24.43 -16.99 -4.87
N ASP A 34 -25.70 -17.17 -5.24
CA ASP A 34 -26.38 -16.26 -6.15
C ASP A 34 -26.82 -14.96 -5.45
N VAL A 35 -27.33 -14.03 -6.24
CA VAL A 35 -27.81 -12.72 -5.76
C VAL A 35 -28.96 -12.88 -4.75
N ALA A 36 -29.83 -13.88 -4.92
CA ALA A 36 -30.97 -14.08 -4.02
C ALA A 36 -30.51 -14.54 -2.64
N THR A 37 -29.58 -15.49 -2.60
CA THR A 37 -28.95 -16.01 -1.39
C THR A 37 -28.24 -14.91 -0.63
N VAL A 38 -27.39 -14.12 -1.31
CA VAL A 38 -26.66 -13.04 -0.65
C VAL A 38 -27.60 -11.95 -0.13
N LYS A 39 -28.67 -11.60 -0.87
CA LYS A 39 -29.69 -10.67 -0.38
C LYS A 39 -30.39 -11.17 0.89
N ALA A 40 -30.72 -12.46 0.96
CA ALA A 40 -31.35 -13.05 2.13
C ALA A 40 -30.45 -12.97 3.37
N GLU A 41 -29.14 -13.18 3.19
CA GLU A 41 -28.16 -13.05 4.27
C GLU A 41 -27.95 -11.59 4.71
N LEU A 42 -27.89 -10.65 3.76
CA LEU A 42 -27.79 -9.21 4.07
C LEU A 42 -29.03 -8.70 4.83
N ALA A 43 -30.23 -9.22 4.51
CA ALA A 43 -31.47 -8.87 5.17
C ALA A 43 -31.52 -9.25 6.66
N LYS A 44 -30.57 -10.07 7.14
CA LYS A 44 -30.40 -10.38 8.57
C LYS A 44 -29.71 -9.25 9.35
N GLY A 45 -29.43 -8.11 8.71
CA GLY A 45 -28.93 -6.90 9.37
C GLY A 45 -27.41 -6.80 9.43
N PHE A 46 -26.70 -7.31 8.41
CA PHE A 46 -25.24 -7.21 8.36
C PHE A 46 -24.79 -5.74 8.19
N ASP A 47 -23.95 -5.26 9.11
CA ASP A 47 -23.42 -3.89 9.08
C ASP A 47 -22.00 -3.85 8.52
N PHE A 48 -21.82 -3.16 7.39
CA PHE A 48 -20.51 -2.96 6.78
C PHE A 48 -19.64 -1.95 7.53
N LYS A 49 -20.25 -1.03 8.30
CA LYS A 49 -19.49 -0.05 9.10
C LYS A 49 -18.75 -0.69 10.25
N SER A 50 -19.28 -1.79 10.80
CA SER A 50 -18.68 -2.53 11.92
C SER A 50 -17.63 -3.55 11.48
N LEU A 51 -17.28 -3.63 10.19
CA LEU A 51 -16.22 -4.52 9.73
C LEU A 51 -14.93 -4.20 10.47
N ALA A 52 -14.25 -5.22 11.00
CA ALA A 52 -12.96 -5.11 11.67
C ALA A 52 -12.06 -6.30 11.27
N GLY A 53 -10.75 -6.10 11.24
CA GLY A 53 -9.81 -7.16 10.87
C GLY A 53 -9.88 -7.56 9.39
N THR A 54 -9.58 -8.83 9.11
CA THR A 54 -9.40 -9.38 7.75
C THR A 54 -10.63 -10.10 7.19
N ALA A 55 -11.65 -10.35 8.02
CA ALA A 55 -12.89 -10.96 7.60
C ALA A 55 -13.79 -9.90 6.94
N ASP A 56 -13.94 -10.00 5.63
CA ASP A 56 -14.66 -9.02 4.81
C ASP A 56 -15.39 -9.74 3.67
N PRO A 57 -16.72 -9.59 3.56
CA PRO A 57 -17.51 -10.32 2.56
C PRO A 57 -17.20 -9.88 1.12
N ILE A 58 -16.85 -8.61 0.88
CA ILE A 58 -16.47 -8.11 -0.45
C ILE A 58 -15.11 -8.70 -0.85
N LEU A 59 -14.14 -8.69 0.07
CA LEU A 59 -12.83 -9.32 -0.15
C LEU A 59 -12.98 -10.82 -0.45
N LEU A 60 -13.78 -11.53 0.36
CA LEU A 60 -14.02 -12.96 0.17
C LEU A 60 -14.73 -13.23 -1.17
N ALA A 61 -15.73 -12.43 -1.54
CA ALA A 61 -16.43 -12.55 -2.81
C ALA A 61 -15.50 -12.34 -4.03
N ILE A 62 -14.66 -11.29 -4.00
CA ILE A 62 -13.69 -11.02 -5.08
C ILE A 62 -12.66 -12.16 -5.18
N ASN A 63 -12.11 -12.61 -4.05
CA ASN A 63 -11.08 -13.66 -4.04
C ASN A 63 -11.59 -15.00 -4.56
N ASN A 64 -12.86 -15.32 -4.33
CA ASN A 64 -13.52 -16.57 -4.76
C ASN A 64 -14.22 -16.46 -6.13
N ASP A 65 -13.97 -15.39 -6.89
CA ASP A 65 -14.53 -15.18 -8.22
C ASP A 65 -16.07 -15.28 -8.24
N ALA A 66 -16.71 -14.67 -7.23
CA ALA A 66 -18.16 -14.56 -7.16
C ALA A 66 -18.71 -13.79 -8.38
N PRO A 67 -19.98 -14.04 -8.78
CA PRO A 67 -20.57 -13.35 -9.92
C PRO A 67 -20.49 -11.81 -9.78
N THR A 68 -20.19 -11.10 -10.87
CA THR A 68 -20.06 -9.63 -10.88
C THR A 68 -21.27 -8.93 -10.24
N LYS A 69 -22.49 -9.44 -10.47
CA LYS A 69 -23.73 -8.89 -9.88
C LYS A 69 -23.75 -9.00 -8.35
N VAL A 70 -23.15 -10.05 -7.79
CA VAL A 70 -23.05 -10.26 -6.34
C VAL A 70 -22.04 -9.29 -5.74
N ILE A 71 -20.86 -9.14 -6.35
CA ILE A 71 -19.86 -8.19 -5.86
C ILE A 71 -20.40 -6.76 -5.92
N ARG A 72 -21.07 -6.38 -7.03
CA ARG A 72 -21.74 -5.08 -7.16
C ARG A 72 -22.77 -4.85 -6.05
N LEU A 73 -23.64 -5.84 -5.80
CA LEU A 73 -24.63 -5.80 -4.72
C LEU A 73 -23.96 -5.50 -3.36
N LEU A 74 -22.86 -6.17 -3.03
CA LEU A 74 -22.15 -5.96 -1.77
C LEU A 74 -21.53 -4.56 -1.72
N THR A 75 -20.86 -4.12 -2.79
CA THR A 75 -20.23 -2.78 -2.85
C THR A 75 -21.22 -1.62 -2.83
N ASP A 76 -22.49 -1.89 -3.15
CA ASP A 76 -23.58 -0.90 -3.10
C ASP A 76 -24.27 -0.81 -1.75
N GLN A 77 -23.92 -1.67 -0.78
CA GLN A 77 -24.52 -1.63 0.54
C GLN A 77 -24.17 -0.33 1.28
N PRO A 78 -25.11 0.24 2.05
CA PRO A 78 -24.84 1.42 2.86
C PRO A 78 -23.73 1.10 3.88
N GLY A 79 -22.79 2.04 4.06
CA GLY A 79 -21.69 1.88 5.02
C GLY A 79 -20.44 1.20 4.48
N VAL A 80 -20.42 0.77 3.21
CA VAL A 80 -19.19 0.32 2.54
C VAL A 80 -18.23 1.49 2.34
N ASP A 81 -17.03 1.37 2.87
CA ASP A 81 -15.92 2.29 2.64
C ASP A 81 -14.94 1.69 1.62
N LEU A 82 -14.89 2.27 0.42
CA LEU A 82 -13.98 1.83 -0.65
C LEU A 82 -12.51 2.17 -0.39
N LYS A 83 -12.23 3.05 0.58
CA LYS A 83 -10.88 3.42 1.00
C LYS A 83 -10.36 2.56 2.16
N ARG A 84 -11.21 1.72 2.74
CA ARG A 84 -10.84 0.80 3.80
C ARG A 84 -9.65 -0.04 3.38
N THR A 85 -8.61 -0.05 4.22
CA THR A 85 -7.46 -0.91 4.01
C THR A 85 -7.75 -2.36 4.43
N LEU A 86 -7.41 -3.27 3.54
CA LEU A 86 -7.46 -4.72 3.68
C LEU A 86 -6.06 -5.24 4.04
N MET A 87 -5.82 -6.53 3.79
CA MET A 87 -4.50 -7.14 3.98
C MET A 87 -3.40 -6.42 3.17
N GLU A 88 -2.28 -6.13 3.83
CA GLU A 88 -1.12 -5.42 3.25
C GLU A 88 -1.43 -3.99 2.75
N GLY A 89 -2.43 -3.32 3.34
CA GLY A 89 -2.79 -1.97 2.95
C GLY A 89 -3.49 -1.87 1.59
N ARG A 90 -3.94 -3.00 1.02
CA ARG A 90 -4.70 -3.01 -0.23
C ARG A 90 -6.10 -2.46 -0.02
N ILE A 91 -6.75 -2.04 -1.10
CA ILE A 91 -8.18 -1.70 -1.14
C ILE A 91 -8.88 -2.66 -2.10
N TYR A 92 -10.21 -2.65 -2.17
CA TYR A 92 -10.94 -3.57 -3.06
C TYR A 92 -10.46 -3.47 -4.53
N LEU A 93 -10.11 -2.27 -4.99
CA LEU A 93 -9.60 -2.04 -6.34
C LEU A 93 -8.31 -2.84 -6.62
N HIS A 94 -7.37 -2.85 -5.67
CA HIS A 94 -6.14 -3.65 -5.78
C HIS A 94 -6.45 -5.14 -5.94
N VAL A 95 -7.39 -5.65 -5.14
CA VAL A 95 -7.76 -7.07 -5.17
C VAL A 95 -8.45 -7.43 -6.48
N ALA A 96 -9.39 -6.60 -6.96
CA ALA A 96 -10.07 -6.81 -8.22
C ALA A 96 -9.12 -6.80 -9.42
N ALA A 97 -8.17 -5.86 -9.44
CA ALA A 97 -7.14 -5.77 -10.48
C ALA A 97 -6.20 -6.99 -10.47
N HIS A 98 -5.74 -7.41 -9.28
CA HIS A 98 -4.93 -8.62 -9.12
C HIS A 98 -5.67 -9.89 -9.57
N LYS A 99 -6.99 -9.95 -9.37
CA LYS A 99 -7.84 -11.05 -9.85
C LYS A 99 -8.16 -10.96 -11.35
N HIS A 100 -7.64 -9.96 -12.06
CA HIS A 100 -7.95 -9.68 -13.47
C HIS A 100 -9.45 -9.49 -13.74
N ASN A 101 -10.21 -9.01 -12.75
CA ASN A 101 -11.66 -8.84 -12.85
C ASN A 101 -11.99 -7.43 -13.37
N ALA A 102 -11.74 -7.19 -14.66
CA ALA A 102 -11.98 -5.90 -15.29
C ALA A 102 -13.38 -5.32 -15.04
N PRO A 103 -14.49 -6.09 -15.11
CA PRO A 103 -15.82 -5.56 -14.85
C PRO A 103 -16.05 -5.02 -13.42
N ILE A 104 -15.30 -5.52 -12.43
CA ILE A 104 -15.34 -5.02 -11.06
C ILE A 104 -14.34 -3.90 -10.86
N THR A 105 -13.16 -3.96 -11.47
CA THR A 105 -12.20 -2.84 -11.49
C THR A 105 -12.86 -1.57 -12.03
N ASP A 106 -13.49 -1.65 -13.19
CA ASP A 106 -14.19 -0.51 -13.81
C ASP A 106 -15.33 0.01 -12.91
N TYR A 107 -16.05 -0.91 -12.27
CA TYR A 107 -17.12 -0.56 -11.36
C TYR A 107 -16.61 0.19 -10.12
N LEU A 108 -15.56 -0.32 -9.49
CA LEU A 108 -14.95 0.28 -8.30
C LEU A 108 -14.38 1.67 -8.61
N LEU A 109 -13.76 1.85 -9.78
CA LEU A 109 -13.31 3.15 -10.27
C LEU A 109 -14.49 4.11 -10.46
N ALA A 110 -15.56 3.67 -11.14
CA ALA A 110 -16.76 4.49 -11.34
C ALA A 110 -17.45 4.89 -10.02
N LYS A 111 -17.30 4.06 -8.96
CA LYS A 111 -17.80 4.33 -7.61
C LYS A 111 -16.89 5.23 -6.77
N GLY A 112 -15.74 5.66 -7.31
CA GLY A 112 -14.82 6.58 -6.64
C GLY A 112 -13.72 5.90 -5.82
N SER A 113 -13.40 4.63 -6.10
CA SER A 113 -12.17 4.03 -5.58
C SER A 113 -10.96 4.78 -6.13
N ASP A 114 -9.99 5.06 -5.27
CA ASP A 114 -8.81 5.83 -5.65
C ASP A 114 -7.82 4.96 -6.44
N MET A 115 -7.65 5.26 -7.73
CA MET A 115 -6.71 4.56 -8.60
C MET A 115 -5.24 4.81 -8.26
N TYR A 116 -4.97 5.84 -7.45
CA TYR A 116 -3.63 6.21 -7.00
C TYR A 116 -3.35 5.77 -5.56
N PHE A 117 -4.29 5.03 -4.93
CA PHE A 117 -4.07 4.46 -3.60
C PHE A 117 -2.86 3.52 -3.65
N LEU A 118 -1.96 3.66 -2.68
CA LEU A 118 -0.75 2.87 -2.58
C LEU A 118 -0.93 1.75 -1.55
N ASP A 119 -0.59 0.52 -1.91
CA ASP A 119 -0.49 -0.56 -0.92
C ASP A 119 0.69 -0.33 0.03
N ALA A 120 0.80 -1.14 1.08
CA ALA A 120 1.79 -0.93 2.14
C ALA A 120 3.25 -1.22 1.74
N ASN A 121 3.50 -1.80 0.57
CA ASN A 121 4.84 -2.03 0.03
C ASN A 121 5.28 -0.89 -0.93
N LYS A 122 4.35 -0.01 -1.32
CA LYS A 122 4.66 1.12 -2.21
C LYS A 122 5.07 2.35 -1.42
N TYR A 123 6.28 2.82 -1.66
CA TYR A 123 6.85 4.01 -1.03
C TYR A 123 7.00 5.11 -2.06
N LYS A 124 6.24 6.20 -1.89
CA LYS A 124 6.44 7.40 -2.68
C LYS A 124 7.72 8.10 -2.23
N CYS A 125 8.56 8.47 -3.18
CA CYS A 125 9.86 9.06 -2.93
C CYS A 125 10.03 10.30 -3.79
N MET A 126 10.74 11.28 -3.27
CA MET A 126 11.13 12.47 -4.01
C MET A 126 12.66 12.57 -4.02
N ILE A 127 13.20 12.80 -5.22
CA ILE A 127 14.62 13.00 -5.48
C ILE A 127 14.80 14.41 -6.02
N GLN A 128 15.56 15.22 -5.31
CA GLN A 128 15.97 16.54 -5.75
C GLN A 128 17.38 16.46 -6.31
N LEU A 129 17.59 16.93 -7.55
CA LEU A 129 18.92 17.05 -8.12
C LEU A 129 19.57 18.39 -7.77
N ASN A 130 20.89 18.36 -7.62
CA ASN A 130 21.72 19.56 -7.64
C ASN A 130 21.63 20.23 -9.02
N ALA A 131 21.75 21.56 -9.04
CA ALA A 131 21.85 22.29 -10.29
C ALA A 131 23.18 21.95 -10.99
N TYR A 132 23.11 21.60 -12.27
CA TYR A 132 24.27 21.40 -13.14
C TYR A 132 23.90 21.73 -14.58
N THR A 133 24.91 21.93 -15.43
CA THR A 133 24.72 22.12 -16.88
C THR A 133 25.08 20.83 -17.61
N GLY A 134 24.28 20.44 -18.59
CA GLY A 134 24.51 19.24 -19.40
C GLY A 134 23.22 18.47 -19.69
N PRO A 135 23.33 17.28 -20.31
CA PRO A 135 22.20 16.38 -20.53
C PRO A 135 21.57 15.91 -19.23
N ALA A 136 20.34 15.42 -19.30
CA ALA A 136 19.64 14.88 -18.14
C ALA A 136 20.37 13.64 -17.55
N SER A 137 20.37 13.55 -16.23
CA SER A 137 21.01 12.48 -15.48
C SER A 137 20.28 11.16 -15.61
N TYR A 138 21.08 10.10 -15.63
CA TYR A 138 20.66 8.73 -15.43
C TYR A 138 20.83 8.39 -13.95
N ILE A 139 19.77 7.88 -13.33
CA ILE A 139 19.76 7.50 -11.92
C ILE A 139 19.17 6.11 -11.80
N VAL A 140 19.82 5.25 -11.02
CA VAL A 140 19.26 3.94 -10.67
C VAL A 140 19.10 3.82 -9.16
N VAL A 141 17.95 3.27 -8.77
CA VAL A 141 17.60 2.99 -7.38
C VAL A 141 17.66 1.48 -7.19
N SER A 142 18.56 1.02 -6.33
CA SER A 142 18.76 -0.40 -6.05
C SER A 142 18.46 -0.74 -4.60
N LEU A 143 17.86 -1.91 -4.38
CA LEU A 143 17.82 -2.58 -3.09
C LEU A 143 19.15 -3.30 -2.88
N ILE A 144 19.81 -3.01 -1.77
CA ILE A 144 21.08 -3.60 -1.37
C ILE A 144 20.85 -4.38 -0.07
N ASN A 145 21.35 -5.62 -0.03
CA ASN A 145 21.19 -6.51 1.12
C ASN A 145 22.14 -6.15 2.27
N LYS A 146 22.02 -6.86 3.40
CA LYS A 146 22.86 -6.65 4.61
C LYS A 146 24.36 -6.90 4.40
N ASN A 147 24.75 -7.57 3.32
CA ASN A 147 26.14 -7.86 2.96
C ASN A 147 26.73 -6.81 2.00
N ASP A 148 26.00 -5.71 1.74
CA ASP A 148 26.34 -4.67 0.75
C ASP A 148 26.24 -5.11 -0.72
N GLU A 149 25.51 -6.20 -1.01
CA GLU A 149 25.37 -6.76 -2.34
C GLU A 149 24.06 -6.28 -3.02
N TYR A 150 24.11 -6.09 -4.34
CA TYR A 150 22.93 -5.78 -5.15
C TYR A 150 21.92 -6.94 -5.11
N GLU A 151 20.66 -6.64 -4.76
CA GLU A 151 19.58 -7.63 -4.75
C GLU A 151 18.57 -7.40 -5.89
N LYS A 152 18.13 -6.14 -6.07
CA LYS A 152 17.03 -5.81 -6.98
C LYS A 152 17.12 -4.36 -7.47
N THR A 153 16.81 -4.13 -8.74
CA THR A 153 16.54 -2.77 -9.26
C THR A 153 15.11 -2.37 -8.87
N LEU A 154 14.98 -1.23 -8.19
CA LEU A 154 13.69 -0.68 -7.76
C LEU A 154 13.15 0.36 -8.74
N TYR A 155 14.04 1.14 -9.36
CA TYR A 155 13.66 2.13 -10.37
C TYR A 155 14.85 2.56 -11.23
N VAL A 156 14.60 2.93 -12.49
CA VAL A 156 15.58 3.52 -13.42
C VAL A 156 15.02 4.83 -13.97
N MET A 157 15.77 5.91 -13.84
CA MET A 157 15.50 7.20 -14.48
C MET A 157 16.44 7.34 -15.67
N GLY A 158 15.87 7.33 -16.87
CA GLY A 158 16.58 7.22 -18.13
C GLY A 158 16.21 5.93 -18.86
N ASP A 159 15.55 6.06 -20.00
CA ASP A 159 15.00 4.96 -20.79
C ASP A 159 15.92 4.52 -21.95
N ASP A 160 16.79 5.41 -22.43
CA ASP A 160 17.77 5.07 -23.46
C ASP A 160 18.89 4.16 -22.91
N LYS A 161 18.80 2.88 -23.26
CA LYS A 161 19.74 1.82 -22.82
C LYS A 161 21.18 2.07 -23.22
N LYS A 162 21.46 2.94 -24.21
CA LYS A 162 22.83 3.26 -24.64
C LYS A 162 23.66 3.88 -23.50
N TRP A 163 23.01 4.53 -22.54
CA TRP A 163 23.64 5.21 -21.40
C TRP A 163 23.75 4.33 -20.15
N TYR A 164 23.16 3.13 -20.14
CA TYR A 164 23.26 2.23 -18.99
C TYR A 164 24.70 1.85 -18.61
N PRO A 165 25.65 1.68 -19.55
CA PRO A 165 27.05 1.43 -19.22
C PRO A 165 27.71 2.51 -18.34
N ASP A 166 27.18 3.74 -18.31
CA ASP A 166 27.71 4.82 -17.47
C ASP A 166 27.38 4.61 -15.98
N LEU A 167 26.31 3.87 -15.67
CA LEU A 167 25.97 3.39 -14.32
C LEU A 167 26.73 2.09 -14.03
N LYS A 168 28.07 2.19 -13.97
CA LYS A 168 29.02 1.07 -14.10
C LYS A 168 28.73 -0.13 -13.20
N ALA A 169 28.53 0.09 -11.91
CA ALA A 169 28.36 -1.00 -10.95
C ALA A 169 26.98 -1.67 -11.10
N TRP A 170 25.91 -0.87 -11.18
CA TRP A 170 24.58 -1.39 -11.45
C TRP A 170 24.51 -2.15 -12.78
N HIS A 171 25.03 -1.59 -13.87
CA HIS A 171 24.96 -2.21 -15.19
C HIS A 171 25.70 -3.55 -15.22
N SER A 172 26.87 -3.63 -14.56
CA SER A 172 27.60 -4.89 -14.39
C SER A 172 26.79 -5.93 -13.60
N ALA A 173 26.08 -5.52 -12.54
CA ALA A 173 25.21 -6.42 -11.76
C ALA A 173 23.96 -6.84 -12.56
N TYR A 174 23.32 -5.90 -13.25
CA TYR A 174 22.16 -6.10 -14.10
C TYR A 174 22.43 -7.07 -15.25
N GLN A 175 23.58 -6.95 -15.92
CA GLN A 175 23.96 -7.86 -17.01
C GLN A 175 24.12 -9.31 -16.55
N LYS A 176 24.53 -9.55 -15.29
CA LYS A 176 24.66 -10.91 -14.74
C LYS A 176 23.30 -11.54 -14.45
N LYS A 177 22.31 -10.74 -14.07
CA LYS A 177 20.95 -11.19 -13.77
C LYS A 177 19.92 -10.18 -14.29
N PRO A 178 19.65 -10.19 -15.62
CA PRO A 178 18.71 -9.25 -16.20
C PRO A 178 17.32 -9.44 -15.61
N VAL A 179 16.69 -8.33 -15.25
CA VAL A 179 15.29 -8.28 -14.81
C VAL A 179 14.52 -7.39 -15.78
N ASN A 180 13.21 -7.63 -15.91
CA ASN A 180 12.37 -6.71 -16.66
C ASN A 180 12.29 -5.39 -15.89
N ILE A 181 12.72 -4.30 -16.53
CA ILE A 181 12.71 -2.95 -15.97
C ILE A 181 11.69 -2.03 -16.65
N ASP A 182 10.94 -2.51 -17.64
CA ASP A 182 10.04 -1.68 -18.45
C ASP A 182 8.96 -1.00 -17.59
N ALA A 183 8.49 -1.70 -16.54
CA ALA A 183 7.49 -1.18 -15.60
C ALA A 183 8.07 -0.25 -14.51
N ILE A 184 9.40 -0.13 -14.42
CA ILE A 184 10.11 0.66 -13.41
C ILE A 184 11.13 1.62 -14.03
N THR A 185 11.01 1.90 -15.33
CA THR A 185 11.86 2.84 -16.06
C THR A 185 11.05 4.06 -16.45
N GLY A 186 11.60 5.25 -16.20
CA GLY A 186 11.01 6.53 -16.56
C GLY A 186 12.00 7.45 -17.25
N ALA A 187 11.58 8.70 -17.49
CA ALA A 187 12.43 9.72 -18.08
C ALA A 187 13.67 10.00 -17.21
N SER A 188 14.78 10.39 -17.86
CA SER A 188 15.93 10.98 -17.19
C SER A 188 15.57 12.34 -16.59
N VAL A 189 16.39 12.83 -15.64
CA VAL A 189 16.05 14.01 -14.84
C VAL A 189 17.13 15.09 -15.01
N ALA A 190 16.73 16.30 -15.40
CA ALA A 190 17.65 17.41 -15.67
C ALA A 190 18.23 18.01 -14.37
N GLY A 191 19.35 18.73 -14.49
CA GLY A 191 19.98 19.38 -13.34
C GLY A 191 19.05 20.40 -12.67
N GLY A 192 18.96 20.34 -11.34
CA GLY A 192 18.06 21.18 -10.54
C GLY A 192 16.60 20.73 -10.50
N ASP A 193 16.19 19.81 -11.37
CA ASP A 193 14.82 19.27 -11.35
C ASP A 193 14.61 18.27 -10.21
N ARG A 194 13.34 17.95 -9.98
CA ARG A 194 12.91 16.94 -9.02
C ARG A 194 12.19 15.79 -9.73
N ALA A 195 12.41 14.58 -9.25
CA ALA A 195 11.67 13.39 -9.65
C ALA A 195 10.85 12.86 -8.48
N VAL A 196 9.65 12.37 -8.78
CA VAL A 196 8.80 11.65 -7.82
C VAL A 196 8.57 10.25 -8.35
N VAL A 197 8.97 9.25 -7.58
CA VAL A 197 8.85 7.85 -7.97
C VAL A 197 8.19 7.03 -6.88
N ILE A 198 7.66 5.86 -7.25
CA ILE A 198 7.11 4.89 -6.30
C ILE A 198 8.03 3.68 -6.30
N LEU A 199 8.63 3.39 -5.15
CA LEU A 199 9.47 2.23 -4.94
C LEU A 199 8.63 1.09 -4.36
N ASP A 200 8.76 -0.10 -4.94
CA ASP A 200 8.12 -1.32 -4.41
C ASP A 200 9.09 -2.08 -3.51
N ILE A 201 8.90 -1.94 -2.20
CA ILE A 201 9.76 -2.45 -1.15
C ILE A 201 8.95 -3.40 -0.28
N ASP A 202 9.36 -4.66 -0.24
CA ASP A 202 8.80 -5.63 0.70
C ASP A 202 9.10 -5.20 2.14
N ARG A 203 8.05 -5.03 2.94
CA ARG A 203 8.17 -4.65 4.36
C ARG A 203 9.01 -5.61 5.18
N SER A 204 9.16 -6.88 4.77
CA SER A 204 10.06 -7.84 5.41
C SER A 204 11.54 -7.41 5.37
N ARG A 205 11.89 -6.44 4.51
CA ARG A 205 13.25 -5.88 4.39
C ARG A 205 13.49 -4.71 5.33
N ILE A 206 12.44 -4.11 5.88
CA ILE A 206 12.54 -3.00 6.83
C ILE A 206 13.08 -3.53 8.15
N ASN A 207 14.06 -2.83 8.73
CA ASN A 207 14.80 -3.21 9.93
C ASN A 207 15.56 -4.56 9.80
N ALA A 208 15.75 -5.08 8.59
CA ALA A 208 16.46 -6.33 8.33
C ALA A 208 17.92 -6.13 7.84
N GLY A 209 18.46 -4.92 8.00
CA GLY A 209 19.82 -4.55 7.58
C GLY A 209 19.97 -4.20 6.09
N TYR A 210 18.86 -4.08 5.36
CA TYR A 210 18.86 -3.64 3.97
C TYR A 210 19.05 -2.12 3.86
N LYS A 211 19.41 -1.66 2.66
CA LYS A 211 19.46 -0.24 2.32
C LYS A 211 19.00 0.01 0.88
N ILE A 212 18.59 1.24 0.60
CA ILE A 212 18.43 1.74 -0.76
C ILE A 212 19.72 2.44 -1.17
N ARG A 213 20.23 2.15 -2.38
CA ARG A 213 21.37 2.84 -2.98
C ARG A 213 20.95 3.53 -4.26
N PHE A 214 21.44 4.76 -4.42
CA PHE A 214 21.32 5.55 -5.63
C PHE A 214 22.69 5.61 -6.31
N GLU A 215 22.73 5.22 -7.59
CA GLU A 215 23.84 5.55 -8.47
C GLU A 215 23.38 6.59 -9.49
N SER A 216 24.26 7.52 -9.83
CA SER A 216 23.95 8.58 -10.79
C SER A 216 25.09 8.78 -11.79
N ALA A 217 24.73 9.11 -13.02
CA ALA A 217 25.65 9.46 -14.10
C ALA A 217 25.02 10.53 -14.99
N VAL A 218 25.84 11.41 -15.55
CA VAL A 218 25.47 12.33 -16.63
C VAL A 218 26.44 12.10 -17.77
N GLU A 219 25.93 12.13 -19.00
CA GLU A 219 26.74 11.95 -20.22
C GLU A 219 27.97 12.87 -20.20
N HIS A 220 29.15 12.27 -20.40
CA HIS A 220 30.46 12.94 -20.37
C HIS A 220 30.81 13.65 -19.05
N GLN A 221 30.17 13.28 -17.95
CA GLN A 221 30.42 13.81 -16.60
C GLN A 221 30.76 12.68 -15.62
N PRO A 222 31.11 13.00 -14.34
CA PRO A 222 31.41 11.98 -13.35
C PRO A 222 30.27 10.97 -13.14
N TYR A 223 30.63 9.79 -12.66
CA TYR A 223 29.71 8.76 -12.19
C TYR A 223 29.85 8.62 -10.67
N TYR A 224 28.73 8.59 -9.97
CA TYR A 224 28.68 8.42 -8.52
C TYR A 224 28.05 7.07 -8.16
N HIS A 225 28.88 6.10 -7.80
CA HIS A 225 28.41 4.75 -7.41
C HIS A 225 27.54 4.74 -6.15
N LYS A 226 27.82 5.61 -5.18
CA LYS A 226 27.06 5.75 -3.94
C LYS A 226 26.69 7.22 -3.78
N ASP A 227 25.87 7.74 -4.69
CA ASP A 227 25.42 9.13 -4.64
C ASP A 227 24.61 9.36 -3.35
N ALA A 228 23.63 8.50 -3.08
CA ALA A 228 22.93 8.44 -1.80
C ALA A 228 22.74 6.99 -1.33
N GLU A 229 22.72 6.79 -0.01
CA GLU A 229 22.40 5.51 0.61
C GLU A 229 21.55 5.71 1.85
N ILE A 230 20.51 4.88 1.99
CA ILE A 230 19.49 5.05 3.03
C ILE A 230 19.24 3.70 3.66
N PRO A 231 19.52 3.53 4.96
CA PRO A 231 19.11 2.34 5.70
C PRO A 231 17.60 2.15 5.58
N LEU A 232 17.16 0.94 5.24
CA LEU A 232 15.74 0.57 5.30
C LEU A 232 15.37 0.28 6.75
N THR A 233 15.29 1.34 7.56
CA THR A 233 14.77 1.29 8.94
C THR A 233 13.56 2.21 9.07
N THR A 234 12.78 2.04 10.13
CA THR A 234 11.63 2.91 10.42
C THR A 234 12.04 4.40 10.44
N GLU A 235 13.19 4.71 11.03
CA GLU A 235 13.75 6.06 11.10
C GLU A 235 14.24 6.52 9.72
N GLY A 236 14.92 5.65 8.97
CA GLY A 236 15.38 5.93 7.61
C GLY A 236 14.24 6.24 6.64
N LEU A 237 13.09 5.60 6.82
CA LEU A 237 11.87 5.88 6.05
C LEU A 237 11.27 7.27 6.34
N SER A 238 11.64 7.92 7.44
CA SER A 238 11.20 9.28 7.77
C SER A 238 12.30 10.33 7.55
N ALA A 239 13.51 9.89 7.22
CA ALA A 239 14.67 10.76 7.10
C ALA A 239 14.77 11.44 5.72
N LYS A 240 15.34 12.63 5.73
CA LYS A 240 15.95 13.25 4.53
C LYS A 240 17.39 12.74 4.43
N THR A 241 17.82 12.32 3.24
CA THR A 241 19.19 11.91 2.98
C THR A 241 19.80 12.81 1.92
N GLU A 242 20.89 13.47 2.26
CA GLU A 242 21.67 14.27 1.30
C GLU A 242 22.47 13.33 0.38
N GLY A 243 22.51 13.67 -0.90
CA GLY A 243 23.37 13.01 -1.87
C GLY A 243 24.80 13.55 -1.84
N LYS A 244 25.68 12.91 -2.60
CA LYS A 244 27.12 13.20 -2.66
C LYS A 244 27.58 13.64 -4.06
N GLY A 245 26.70 13.54 -5.05
CA GLY A 245 26.94 13.81 -6.46
C GLY A 245 25.83 14.65 -7.07
N PHE A 246 25.19 14.12 -8.11
CA PHE A 246 24.11 14.83 -8.79
C PHE A 246 22.84 14.91 -7.94
N ILE A 247 22.60 13.95 -7.05
CA ILE A 247 21.50 14.02 -6.10
C ILE A 247 21.85 15.04 -5.02
N GLY A 248 20.97 16.04 -4.87
CA GLY A 248 21.00 16.97 -3.74
C GLY A 248 20.42 16.29 -2.51
N ASP A 249 19.15 15.88 -2.59
CA ASP A 249 18.52 15.11 -1.53
C ASP A 249 17.49 14.09 -2.00
N PHE A 250 17.29 13.09 -1.15
CA PHE A 250 16.19 12.13 -1.24
C PHE A 250 15.36 12.21 0.04
N ARG A 251 14.05 12.03 -0.11
CA ARG A 251 13.17 11.68 1.01
C ARG A 251 12.01 10.79 0.57
N TYR A 252 11.56 9.93 1.48
CA TYR A 252 10.24 9.35 1.35
C TYR A 252 9.20 10.45 1.55
N VAL A 253 8.24 10.51 0.65
CA VAL A 253 7.07 11.35 0.81
C VAL A 253 6.10 10.54 1.63
N GLN A 254 5.79 10.99 2.85
CA GLN A 254 4.63 10.50 3.56
C GLN A 254 3.42 10.81 2.67
N GLY A 255 2.96 9.79 1.94
CA GLY A 255 1.58 9.76 1.49
C GLY A 255 0.72 9.75 2.75
N THR A 256 -0.48 10.28 2.66
CA THR A 256 -1.51 10.16 3.69
C THR A 256 -1.96 8.70 3.81
N VAL A 257 -1.03 7.78 4.06
CA VAL A 257 -1.33 6.49 4.65
C VAL A 257 -1.43 6.84 6.14
N GLN A 258 -2.66 7.16 6.56
CA GLN A 258 -3.02 7.11 7.97
C GLN A 258 -2.88 5.65 8.44
N GLN A 259 -1.65 5.18 8.60
CA GLN A 259 -1.37 4.13 9.54
C GLN A 259 -1.40 4.81 10.90
N GLU A 260 -2.55 4.74 11.56
CA GLU A 260 -2.54 4.64 13.00
C GLU A 260 -1.66 3.43 13.33
N LEU A 261 -0.40 3.70 13.70
CA LEU A 261 0.40 2.72 14.40
C LEU A 261 -0.38 2.41 15.69
N PRO A 262 -0.76 1.15 15.95
CA PRO A 262 -1.43 0.81 17.19
C PRO A 262 -0.44 1.08 18.34
N GLY A 263 -0.73 2.15 19.07
CA GLY A 263 0.01 2.54 20.26
C GLY A 263 1.13 3.53 20.00
N PHE A 264 0.81 4.77 19.62
CA PHE A 264 1.39 5.99 20.20
C PHE A 264 0.55 7.16 19.69
N PHE A 265 -0.19 7.80 20.60
CA PHE A 265 -0.67 9.20 20.64
C PHE A 265 -1.99 9.29 21.42
N HIS A 266 -1.84 9.27 22.75
CA HIS A 266 -2.68 10.07 23.62
C HIS A 266 -1.89 11.36 23.90
N PHE A 267 -2.55 12.52 23.86
CA PHE A 267 -2.00 13.89 23.91
C PHE A 267 -1.27 14.30 22.61
N GLN A 268 -1.55 15.42 21.92
CA GLN A 268 -2.07 16.71 22.38
C GLN A 268 -2.55 17.52 21.16
N ILE A 269 -3.87 17.57 20.89
CA ILE A 269 -4.49 18.61 20.05
C ILE A 269 -5.68 19.18 20.82
N VAL A 270 -5.37 19.96 21.85
CA VAL A 270 -6.28 20.96 22.42
C VAL A 270 -5.39 22.15 22.77
N GLY A 271 -5.11 22.99 21.77
CA GLY A 271 -4.19 24.11 21.98
C GLY A 271 -4.08 25.09 20.84
N ILE A 272 -5.00 25.10 19.88
CA ILE A 272 -5.12 26.19 18.90
C ILE A 272 -6.61 26.28 18.56
N LEU A 273 -7.38 27.03 19.36
CA LEU A 273 -8.70 27.61 19.07
C LEU A 273 -9.26 28.24 20.36
N LYS A 274 -8.51 29.14 21.00
CA LYS A 274 -9.06 29.97 22.09
C LYS A 274 -8.70 31.46 22.08
N ASP A 275 -7.95 31.94 21.08
CA ASP A 275 -7.53 33.35 21.01
C ASP A 275 -8.13 34.11 19.80
N SER A 276 -9.35 33.77 19.38
CA SER A 276 -10.07 34.50 18.32
C SER A 276 -11.44 35.05 18.73
N LEU A 277 -11.74 35.08 20.03
CA LEU A 277 -12.96 35.74 20.56
C LEU A 277 -12.63 36.49 21.85
N ALA A 278 -11.75 37.48 21.73
CA ALA A 278 -11.62 38.57 22.69
C ALA A 278 -10.85 39.73 22.03
N GLU A 279 -11.54 40.47 21.16
CA GLU A 279 -11.37 41.92 20.92
C GLU A 279 -12.61 42.45 20.18
#